data_AF-A0A7C2MGZ7-F1
#
_entry.id   AF-A0A7C2MGZ7-F1
#
_cell.length_a   1.000
_cell.length_b   1.000
_cell.length_c   1.000
_cell.angle_alpha   90.00
_cell.angle_beta   90.00
_cell.angle_gamma   90.00
#
_symmetry.space_group_name_H-M   'P 1'
#
loop_
_entity.id
_entity.type
_entity.pdbx_description
1 polymer ?
#
loop_
_entity_poly.entity_id
_entity_poly.type
_entity_poly.pdbx_seq_one_letter_code
_entity_poly.pdbx_strand_id
1 'polypeptide(L)'
;MQPELSLRVSQALSRDVGRNVARLHPSDLDALGLSAGQPVGIVGRARTVTRVWPALSTDGAPLVIQIDGITFIGLARQANGAVR
;
A
#
# COMPACT_ATOMS: atom_id res chain seq x y z
N MET A 1 12.71 16.62 2.10
CA MET A 1 12.72 15.16 1.98
C MET A 1 11.27 14.70 2.10
N GLN A 2 10.78 13.85 1.20
CA GLN A 2 9.43 13.28 1.34
C GLN A 2 9.48 12.12 2.34
N PRO A 3 8.44 11.91 3.16
CA PRO A 3 8.41 10.79 4.10
C PRO A 3 8.34 9.47 3.33
N GLU A 4 9.17 8.50 3.72
CA GLU A 4 9.23 7.15 3.15
C GLU A 4 9.08 6.11 4.27
N LEU A 5 8.38 5.01 3.99
CA LEU A 5 8.20 3.91 4.94
C LEU A 5 8.44 2.58 4.23
N SER A 6 9.13 1.67 4.90
CA SER A 6 9.28 0.30 4.43
C SER A 6 8.09 -0.55 4.87
N LEU A 7 7.23 -0.94 3.93
CA LEU A 7 5.97 -1.65 4.19
C LEU A 7 6.01 -3.08 3.61
N ARG A 8 5.46 -4.06 4.33
CA ARG A 8 5.28 -5.42 3.81
C ARG A 8 4.01 -5.48 2.95
N VAL A 9 4.13 -6.02 1.75
CA VAL A 9 2.96 -6.15 0.87
C VAL A 9 2.09 -7.34 1.25
N SER A 10 0.79 -7.12 1.37
CA SER A 10 -0.25 -8.14 1.51
C SER A 10 -1.23 -8.09 0.34
N GLN A 11 -1.95 -9.19 0.10
CA GLN A 11 -2.97 -9.25 -0.95
C GLN A 11 -4.14 -8.29 -0.63
N ALA A 12 -4.64 -7.60 -1.66
CA ALA A 12 -5.87 -6.82 -1.52
C ALA A 12 -7.10 -7.68 -1.24
N LEU A 13 -8.09 -7.04 -0.65
CA LEU A 13 -9.44 -7.56 -0.55
C LEU A 13 -10.04 -7.75 -1.95
N SER A 14 -10.87 -8.78 -2.14
CA SER A 14 -11.52 -9.07 -3.43
C SER A 14 -12.30 -7.88 -4.01
N ARG A 15 -12.77 -6.98 -3.14
CA ARG A 15 -13.48 -5.75 -3.53
C ARG A 15 -12.59 -4.63 -4.06
N ASP A 16 -11.30 -4.66 -3.80
CA ASP A 16 -10.37 -3.60 -4.21
C ASP A 16 -9.62 -3.98 -5.51
N VAL A 17 -9.88 -5.18 -6.05
CA VAL A 17 -9.26 -5.67 -7.28
C VAL A 17 -9.59 -4.79 -8.48
N GLY A 18 -8.55 -4.30 -9.17
CA GLY A 18 -8.65 -3.49 -10.39
C GLY A 18 -9.02 -2.03 -10.14
N ARG A 19 -9.00 -1.58 -8.88
CA ARG A 19 -9.42 -0.22 -8.50
C ARG A 19 -8.27 0.74 -8.28
N ASN A 20 -7.03 0.25 -8.36
CA ASN A 20 -5.83 1.04 -8.10
C ASN A 20 -5.94 1.73 -6.71
N VAL A 21 -6.08 0.87 -5.69
CA VAL A 21 -6.20 1.26 -4.27
C VAL A 21 -5.12 0.57 -3.47
N ALA A 22 -4.37 1.33 -2.68
CA ALA A 22 -3.55 0.84 -1.60
C ALA A 22 -4.23 1.11 -0.26
N ARG A 23 -4.34 0.09 0.59
CA ARG A 23 -4.79 0.29 1.97
C ARG A 23 -3.62 0.27 2.94
N LEU A 24 -3.59 1.26 3.83
CA LEU A 24 -2.59 1.42 4.88
C LEU A 24 -3.25 1.50 6.25
N HIS A 25 -2.52 1.11 7.29
CA HIS A 25 -2.95 1.35 8.65
C HIS A 25 -3.00 2.86 8.93
N PRO A 26 -3.97 3.38 9.72
CA PRO A 26 -4.05 4.81 10.02
C PRO A 26 -2.75 5.40 10.58
N SER A 27 -2.01 4.64 11.40
CA SER A 27 -0.70 5.09 11.91
C SER A 27 0.34 5.29 10.80
N ASP A 28 0.29 4.48 9.73
CA ASP A 28 1.24 4.58 8.61
C ASP A 28 0.88 5.76 7.72
N LEU A 29 -0.42 6.04 7.55
CA LEU A 29 -0.91 7.26 6.90
C LEU A 29 -0.44 8.52 7.63
N ASP A 30 -0.59 8.55 8.94
CA ASP A 30 -0.16 9.68 9.79
C ASP A 30 1.35 9.87 9.72
N ALA A 31 2.13 8.79 9.77
CA ALA A 31 3.59 8.83 9.65
C ALA A 31 4.06 9.32 8.27
N LEU A 32 3.28 9.06 7.20
CA LEU A 32 3.54 9.58 5.85
C LEU A 32 2.90 10.96 5.61
N GLY A 33 2.10 11.48 6.54
CA GLY A 33 1.34 12.73 6.36
C GLY A 33 0.32 12.66 5.21
N LEU A 34 -0.22 11.47 4.93
CA LEU A 34 -1.13 11.22 3.82
C LEU A 34 -2.60 11.20 4.24
N SER A 35 -3.45 11.77 3.40
CA SER A 35 -4.91 11.72 3.51
C SER A 35 -5.51 10.72 2.53
N ALA A 36 -6.67 10.15 2.87
CA ALA A 36 -7.40 9.24 2.00
C ALA A 36 -7.66 9.86 0.61
N GLY A 37 -7.46 9.07 -0.44
CA GLY A 37 -7.61 9.47 -1.84
C GLY A 37 -6.37 10.10 -2.47
N GLN A 38 -5.34 10.47 -1.68
CA GLN A 38 -4.11 11.01 -2.22
C GLN A 38 -3.30 9.95 -2.98
N PRO A 39 -2.58 10.33 -4.04
CA PRO A 39 -1.67 9.44 -4.74
C PRO A 39 -0.42 9.16 -3.90
N VAL A 40 0.01 7.91 -3.88
CA VAL A 40 1.24 7.45 -3.25
C VAL A 40 2.09 6.69 -4.27
N GLY A 41 3.39 6.99 -4.27
CA GLY A 41 4.38 6.23 -5.04
C GLY A 41 4.77 4.98 -4.26
N ILE A 42 4.88 3.86 -4.97
CA ILE A 42 5.28 2.58 -4.40
C ILE A 42 6.49 2.11 -5.19
N VAL A 43 7.62 1.96 -4.49
CA VAL A 43 8.87 1.49 -5.09
C VAL A 43 9.19 0.09 -4.57
N GLY A 44 9.22 -0.87 -5.49
CA GLY A 44 9.68 -2.24 -5.26
C GLY A 44 10.55 -2.70 -6.43
N ARG A 45 10.24 -3.86 -7.03
CA ARG A 45 10.90 -4.29 -8.28
C ARG A 45 10.54 -3.43 -9.49
N ALA A 46 9.35 -2.85 -9.48
CA ALA A 46 8.89 -1.83 -10.41
C ALA A 46 8.47 -0.59 -9.62
N ARG A 47 8.18 0.51 -10.32
CA ARG A 47 7.57 1.70 -9.73
C ARG A 47 6.11 1.75 -10.16
N THR A 48 5.21 2.01 -9.21
CA THR A 48 3.81 2.28 -9.52
C THR A 48 3.29 3.44 -8.70
N VAL A 49 2.14 3.97 -9.11
CA VAL A 49 1.39 4.97 -8.36
C VAL A 49 -0.02 4.43 -8.11
N THR A 50 -0.50 4.64 -6.89
CA THR A 50 -1.85 4.21 -6.49
C THR A 50 -2.48 5.22 -5.55
N ARG A 51 -3.80 5.13 -5.32
CA ARG A 51 -4.48 5.98 -4.34
C ARG A 51 -4.54 5.31 -2.99
N VAL A 52 -4.22 6.07 -1.94
CA VAL A 52 -4.21 5.55 -0.58
C VAL A 52 -5.59 5.61 0.05
N TRP A 53 -5.93 4.59 0.83
CA TRP A 53 -7.14 4.53 1.64
C TRP A 53 -6.82 3.91 3.00
N PRO A 54 -7.54 4.26 4.07
CA PRO A 54 -7.39 3.56 5.34
C PRO A 54 -7.78 2.09 5.20
N ALA A 55 -7.10 1.24 5.96
CA ALA A 55 -7.50 -0.14 6.18
C ALA A 55 -8.92 -0.19 6.78
N LEU A 56 -9.70 -1.21 6.40
CA LEU A 56 -11.08 -1.36 6.90
C LEU A 56 -11.14 -1.71 8.38
N SER A 57 -10.08 -2.34 8.91
CA SER A 57 -9.89 -2.60 10.33
C SER A 57 -8.52 -2.07 10.78
N THR A 58 -8.46 -1.58 12.00
CA THR A 58 -7.24 -1.15 12.69
C THR A 58 -6.63 -2.25 13.55
N ASP A 59 -7.25 -3.44 13.58
CA ASP A 59 -6.75 -4.60 14.32
C ASP A 59 -5.56 -5.29 13.63
N GLY A 60 -5.18 -4.79 12.45
CA GLY A 60 -4.03 -5.27 11.68
C GLY A 60 -2.71 -4.68 12.18
N ALA A 61 -1.61 -5.39 11.91
CA ALA A 61 -0.28 -4.87 12.19
C ALA A 61 0.02 -3.64 11.31
N PRO A 62 0.62 -2.57 11.87
CA PRO A 62 1.18 -1.48 11.07
C PRO A 62 2.32 -1.98 10.19
N LEU A 63 2.76 -1.15 9.25
CA LEU A 63 3.78 -1.49 8.25
C LEU A 63 3.34 -2.57 7.25
N VAL A 64 2.04 -2.68 6.99
CA VAL A 64 1.47 -3.58 5.98
C VAL A 64 0.67 -2.78 4.97
N ILE A 65 0.94 -2.99 3.69
CA ILE A 65 0.20 -2.38 2.58
C ILE A 65 -0.59 -3.45 1.83
N GLN A 66 -1.90 -3.25 1.71
CA GLN A 66 -2.76 -4.12 0.90
C GLN A 66 -2.94 -3.49 -0.48
N ILE A 67 -2.50 -4.19 -1.53
CA ILE A 67 -2.55 -3.70 -2.91
C ILE A 67 -3.05 -4.81 -3.83
N ASP A 68 -3.85 -4.44 -4.83
CA ASP A 68 -4.44 -5.44 -5.71
C ASP A 68 -3.39 -6.10 -6.60
N GLY A 69 -3.63 -7.38 -6.90
CA GLY A 69 -2.76 -8.21 -7.73
C GLY A 69 -2.48 -7.62 -9.11
N ILE A 70 -3.43 -6.87 -9.68
CA ILE A 70 -3.37 -6.31 -11.04
C ILE A 70 -2.37 -5.14 -11.10
N THR A 71 -2.46 -4.23 -10.13
CA THR A 71 -1.53 -3.13 -9.86
C THR A 71 -0.16 -3.68 -9.40
N PHE A 72 -0.17 -4.89 -8.83
CA PHE A 72 0.97 -5.59 -8.25
C PHE A 72 1.75 -6.50 -9.22
N ILE A 73 1.28 -6.76 -10.45
CA ILE A 73 1.90 -7.69 -11.41
C ILE A 73 3.42 -7.45 -11.60
N GLY A 74 3.90 -6.21 -11.44
CA GLY A 74 5.32 -5.84 -11.58
C GLY A 74 6.14 -5.74 -10.28
N LEU A 75 5.54 -5.74 -9.09
CA LEU A 75 6.18 -5.21 -7.87
C LEU A 75 6.82 -6.26 -6.95
N ALA A 76 6.16 -7.41 -6.74
CA ALA A 76 6.74 -8.50 -5.96
C ALA A 76 6.03 -9.82 -6.26
N ARG A 77 6.73 -10.82 -6.82
CA ARG A 77 6.17 -12.18 -6.89
C ARG A 77 6.13 -12.90 -5.52
N GLN A 78 6.36 -12.19 -4.42
CA GLN A 78 6.31 -12.73 -3.07
C GLN A 78 5.52 -11.76 -2.17
N ALA A 79 4.51 -12.28 -1.49
CA ALA A 79 3.63 -11.59 -0.53
C ALA A 79 4.36 -11.07 0.74
N ASN A 80 5.67 -10.84 0.66
CA ASN A 80 6.57 -10.46 1.75
C ASN A 80 7.60 -9.38 1.32
N GLY A 81 7.43 -8.74 0.16
CA GLY A 81 8.35 -7.69 -0.31
C GLY A 81 8.22 -6.40 0.51
N ALA A 82 9.35 -5.73 0.77
CA ALA A 82 9.38 -4.40 1.34
C ALA A 82 9.21 -3.35 0.22
N VAL A 83 8.27 -2.42 0.41
CA VAL A 83 8.03 -1.26 -0.46
C VAL A 83 8.56 -0.03 0.26
N ARG A 84 9.28 0.85 -0.44
CA ARG A 84 9.68 2.18 0.06
C ARG A 84 8.84 3.28 -0.57
#